data_AF-A0A9E5LHU8-F1
#
_entry.id   AF-A0A9E5LHU8-F1
#
_cell.length_a   1.000
_cell.length_b   1.000
_cell.length_c   1.000
_cell.angle_alpha   90.00
_cell.angle_beta   90.00
_cell.angle_gamma   90.00
#
_symmetry.space_group_name_H-M   'P 1'
#
loop_
_entity.id
_entity.type
_entity.pdbx_description
1 polymer ?
#
loop_
_entity_poly.entity_id
_entity_poly.type
_entity_poly.pdbx_seq_one_letter_code
_entity_poly.pdbx_strand_id
1 'polypeptide(L)' 'MKLLNLSRRALLAAGAATILALSPFTVGAQTPSDVLVIGQIAEPKALDPAAVTAVNDFRILMNVY' A
#
# COMPACT_ATOMS: atom_id res chain seq x y z
N MET A 1 41.14 28.66 8.32
CA MET A 1 39.67 28.75 8.52
C MET A 1 39.13 27.32 8.61
N LYS A 2 38.45 26.93 9.70
CA LYS A 2 37.78 25.62 9.77
C LYS A 2 36.48 25.72 8.99
N LEU A 3 36.45 25.14 7.80
CA LEU A 3 35.37 25.35 6.83
C LEU A 3 34.04 24.72 7.25
N LEU A 4 34.01 23.70 8.12
CA LEU A 4 32.77 23.11 8.67
C LEU A 4 33.02 22.48 10.06
N ASN A 5 32.19 22.84 11.05
CA ASN A 5 32.13 22.14 12.36
C ASN A 5 31.07 21.03 12.29
N LEU A 6 31.38 19.93 11.60
CA LEU A 6 30.47 18.79 11.54
C LEU A 6 30.55 17.96 12.82
N SER A 7 29.43 17.85 13.55
CA SER A 7 29.33 16.91 14.67
C SER A 7 29.21 15.48 14.14
N ARG A 8 29.70 14.49 14.90
CA ARG A 8 29.55 13.06 14.56
C ARG A 8 28.08 12.69 14.31
N ARG A 9 27.16 13.29 15.06
CA ARG A 9 25.71 13.09 14.88
C ARG A 9 25.21 13.65 13.55
N ALA A 10 25.66 14.84 13.14
CA ALA A 10 25.30 15.42 11.85
C ALA A 10 25.80 14.56 10.68
N LEU A 11 27.00 14.00 10.82
CA LEU A 11 27.60 13.12 9.82
C LEU A 11 26.82 11.79 9.69
N LEU A 12 26.41 11.19 10.80
CA LEU A 12 25.57 9.99 10.82
C LEU A 12 24.17 10.24 10.26
N ALA A 13 23.53 11.36 10.62
CA ALA A 13 22.22 11.74 10.12
C ALA A 13 22.24 12.00 8.60
N ALA A 14 23.27 12.73 8.13
CA ALA A 14 23.48 12.94 6.70
C ALA A 14 23.69 11.61 5.97
N GLY A 15 24.54 10.72 6.51
CA GLY A 15 24.77 9.39 5.95
C GLY A 15 23.49 8.56 5.83
N ALA A 16 22.68 8.47 6.90
CA ALA A 16 21.42 7.74 6.90
C ALA A 16 20.40 8.32 5.89
N ALA A 17 20.26 9.64 5.84
CA ALA A 17 19.38 10.31 4.88
C ALA A 17 19.83 10.07 3.44
N THR A 18 21.14 10.08 3.18
CA THR A 18 21.71 9.81 1.86
C THR A 18 21.45 8.37 1.44
N ILE A 19 21.59 7.40 2.35
CA ILE A 19 21.26 5.99 2.10
C ILE A 19 19.78 5.82 1.79
N LEU A 20 18.88 6.43 2.57
CA LEU A 20 17.43 6.37 2.31
C LEU A 20 17.07 6.98 0.96
N ALA A 21 17.62 8.15 0.62
CA ALA A 21 17.31 8.86 -0.61
C ALA A 21 17.85 8.17 -1.87
N LEU A 22 18.99 7.49 -1.78
CA LEU A 22 19.61 6.77 -2.91
C LEU A 22 19.34 5.27 -2.88
N SER A 23 18.56 4.78 -1.92
CA SER A 23 18.32 3.34 -1.83
C SER A 23 17.53 2.84 -3.05
N PRO A 24 17.96 1.73 -3.68
CA PRO A 24 17.25 1.15 -4.82
C PRO A 24 15.98 0.39 -4.38
N PHE A 25 15.51 0.58 -3.15
CA PHE A 25 14.34 -0.10 -2.62
C PHE A 25 13.08 0.52 -3.22
N THR A 26 12.46 -0.21 -4.15
CA THR A 26 11.12 0.09 -4.63
C THR A 26 10.11 -0.47 -3.63
N VAL A 27 9.28 0.38 -3.04
CA VAL A 27 8.12 -0.09 -2.27
C VAL A 27 7.09 -0.62 -3.25
N GLY A 28 6.97 -1.95 -3.33
CA GLY A 28 5.90 -2.61 -4.08
C GLY A 28 4.61 -2.69 -3.27
N ALA A 29 3.47 -2.67 -3.95
CA ALA A 29 2.20 -3.02 -3.33
C ALA A 29 2.29 -4.44 -2.75
N GLN A 30 1.89 -4.63 -1.50
CA GLN A 30 1.86 -5.94 -0.82
C GLN A 30 0.71 -6.83 -1.30
N THR A 31 0.12 -6.52 -2.46
CA THR A 31 -0.92 -7.31 -3.10
C THR A 31 -0.26 -8.34 -4.01
N PRO A 32 -0.60 -9.64 -3.92
CA PRO A 32 -0.11 -10.63 -4.86
C PRO A 32 -0.38 -10.22 -6.32
N SER A 33 0.49 -10.61 -7.25
CA SER A 33 0.40 -10.22 -8.67
C SER A 33 -0.92 -10.61 -9.32
N ASP A 34 -1.51 -11.71 -8.84
CA ASP A 34 -2.69 -12.34 -9.43
C ASP A 34 -3.98 -11.93 -8.71
N VAL A 35 -3.90 -10.95 -7.80
CA VAL A 35 -5.05 -10.46 -7.02
C VAL A 35 -5.38 -9.02 -7.41
N LEU A 36 -6.64 -8.80 -7.77
CA LEU A 36 -7.17 -7.47 -8.04
C LEU A 36 -7.85 -6.90 -6.79
N VAL A 37 -7.39 -5.73 -6.34
CA VAL A 37 -8.07 -4.97 -5.27
C VAL A 37 -9.16 -4.09 -5.86
N ILE A 38 -10.36 -4.21 -5.31
CA ILE A 38 -11.56 -3.52 -5.79
C ILE A 38 -12.13 -2.67 -4.66
N GLY A 39 -12.46 -1.41 -4.95
CA GLY A 39 -13.21 -0.56 -4.03
C GLY A 39 -14.66 -1.02 -3.85
N GLN A 40 -15.09 -1.10 -2.59
CA GLN A 40 -16.49 -1.29 -2.19
C GLN A 40 -17.08 0.03 -1.70
N ILE A 41 -18.35 0.28 -2.05
CA ILE A 41 -19.04 1.54 -1.68
C ILE A 41 -19.71 1.40 -0.31
N ALA A 42 -20.12 0.18 0.05
CA ALA A 42 -20.78 -0.16 1.29
C ALA A 42 -20.42 -1.58 1.71
N GLU A 43 -20.68 -1.91 2.97
CA GLU A 43 -20.59 -3.28 3.50
C GLU A 43 -21.60 -4.21 2.80
N PRO A 44 -21.23 -5.46 2.48
CA PRO A 44 -22.15 -6.42 1.89
C PRO A 44 -23.31 -6.79 2.82
N LYS A 45 -24.54 -6.77 2.31
CA LYS A 45 -25.74 -7.07 3.11
C LYS A 45 -26.12 -8.55 3.06
N ALA A 46 -25.89 -9.22 1.94
CA ALA A 46 -26.19 -10.65 1.77
C ALA A 46 -25.25 -11.29 0.73
N LEU A 47 -24.94 -12.59 0.93
CA LEU A 47 -24.18 -13.43 -0.01
C LEU A 47 -25.01 -14.61 -0.56
N ASP A 48 -26.32 -14.60 -0.31
CA ASP A 48 -27.26 -15.53 -0.92
C ASP A 48 -27.75 -14.95 -2.27
N PRO A 49 -27.52 -15.63 -3.41
CA PRO A 49 -27.98 -15.17 -4.71
C PRO A 49 -29.48 -14.90 -4.79
N ALA A 50 -30.31 -15.57 -3.98
CA ALA A 50 -31.76 -15.37 -3.97
C ALA A 50 -32.21 -14.12 -3.18
N ALA A 51 -31.37 -13.60 -2.29
CA ALA A 51 -31.71 -12.51 -1.37
C ALA A 51 -31.02 -11.18 -1.69
N VAL A 52 -30.02 -11.20 -2.57
CA VAL A 52 -29.19 -10.04 -2.91
C VAL A 52 -29.92 -9.07 -3.84
N THR A 53 -29.84 -7.75 -3.56
CA THR A 53 -30.46 -6.70 -4.37
C THR A 53 -29.51 -5.57 -4.75
N ALA A 54 -28.36 -5.46 -4.09
CA ALA A 54 -27.38 -4.40 -4.30
C ALA A 54 -26.31 -4.80 -5.31
N VAL A 55 -25.95 -3.86 -6.21
CA VAL A 55 -24.89 -4.08 -7.22
C VAL A 55 -23.54 -4.40 -6.59
N ASN A 56 -23.24 -3.83 -5.42
CA ASN A 56 -22.00 -4.11 -4.67
C ASN A 56 -21.83 -5.61 -4.38
N ASP A 57 -22.91 -6.25 -3.94
CA ASP A 57 -22.91 -7.64 -3.48
C ASP A 57 -22.96 -8.59 -4.70
N PHE A 58 -23.70 -8.22 -5.75
CA PHE A 58 -23.69 -8.96 -7.02
C PHE A 58 -22.31 -9.09 -7.65
N ARG A 59 -21.46 -8.06 -7.55
CA ARG A 59 -20.08 -8.12 -8.07
C ARG A 59 -19.24 -9.18 -7.38
N ILE A 60 -19.51 -9.47 -6.10
CA ILE A 60 -18.85 -10.55 -5.36
C ILE A 60 -19.38 -11.89 -5.86
N LEU A 61 -20.70 -12.03 -5.95
CA LEU A 61 -21.34 -13.30 -6.30
C LEU A 61 -20.97 -13.81 -7.69
N MET A 62 -20.81 -12.92 -8.67
CA MET A 62 -20.36 -13.27 -10.03
C MET A 62 -18.92 -13.83 -10.09
N ASN A 63 -18.14 -13.71 -9.02
CA ASN A 63 -16.80 -14.30 -8.92
C ASN A 63 -16.76 -15.54 -8.01
N VAL A 64 -17.88 -15.90 -7.37
CA VAL A 64 -17.99 -17.06 -6.47
C VAL A 64 -18.80 -18.18 -7.10
N TYR A 65 -19.86 -17.84 -7.83
CA TYR A 65 -20.74 -18.75 -8.55
C TYR A 65 -20.52 -18.63 -10.05
#